data_AF-A0A351FW31-F1
#
_entry.id   AF-A0A351FW31-F1
#
_cell.length_a   1.000
_cell.length_b   1.000
_cell.length_c   1.000
_cell.angle_alpha   90.00
_cell.angle_beta   90.00
_cell.angle_gamma   90.00
#
_symmetry.space_group_name_H-M   'P 1'
#
loop_
_entity.id
_entity.type
_entity.pdbx_description
1 polymer ?
#
loop_
_entity_poly.entity_id
_entity_poly.type
_entity_poly.pdbx_seq_one_letter_code
_entity_poly.pdbx_strand_id
1 'polypeptide(L)'
;AGQLFVGKFTQASIHRVFLEKVNGEYQGACFPFRSRFASAVLRLAQGTDGSMFVGLTNRGWSSLGEAAYGLQRLAWTGKMPFEIKEVRAQPDGFELTFTMPVDRKTAGDINAYQLNSHTYLYHATYGSDEIQRKPLTVRSAKVSDDGMRVRLVVSDLRELFVHEIIASGVRNTSGDPLLHPYAWYTLNHLPK
;
A
#
# COMPACT_ATOMS: atom_id res chain seq x y z
N ALA A 1 11.05 -0.57 -10.52
CA ALA A 1 12.17 -0.86 -9.59
C ALA A 1 11.99 -0.03 -8.32
N GLY A 2 12.58 -0.44 -7.19
CA GLY A 2 12.47 0.29 -5.92
C GLY A 2 11.29 -0.10 -5.02
N GLN A 3 10.62 -1.21 -5.31
CA GLN A 3 9.60 -1.79 -4.42
C GLN A 3 9.95 -3.23 -4.09
N LEU A 4 9.44 -3.70 -2.95
CA LEU A 4 9.53 -5.08 -2.51
C LEU A 4 8.17 -5.76 -2.67
N PHE A 5 8.19 -7.09 -2.69
CA PHE A 5 6.99 -7.91 -2.60
C PHE A 5 7.03 -8.72 -1.31
N VAL A 6 5.91 -8.74 -0.59
CA VAL A 6 5.75 -9.51 0.65
C VAL A 6 4.54 -10.42 0.52
N GLY A 7 4.73 -11.69 0.89
CA GLY A 7 3.64 -12.65 0.98
C GLY A 7 2.75 -12.36 2.18
N LYS A 8 1.44 -12.40 2.00
CA LYS A 8 0.47 -12.31 3.08
C LYS A 8 -0.22 -13.65 3.24
N PHE A 9 0.21 -14.36 4.27
CA PHE A 9 -0.20 -15.73 4.55
C PHE A 9 -1.72 -15.88 4.62
N THR A 10 -2.37 -15.24 5.60
CA THR A 10 -3.80 -15.44 5.89
C THR A 10 -4.71 -14.97 4.75
N GLN A 11 -4.29 -14.00 3.95
CA GLN A 11 -5.08 -13.46 2.84
C GLN A 11 -4.83 -14.17 1.50
N ALA A 12 -3.92 -15.15 1.46
CA ALA A 12 -3.49 -15.82 0.23
C ALA A 12 -3.20 -14.79 -0.88
N SER A 13 -2.37 -13.79 -0.55
CA SER A 13 -2.05 -12.64 -1.39
C SER A 13 -0.58 -12.24 -1.33
N ILE A 14 -0.18 -11.37 -2.25
CA ILE A 14 1.10 -10.66 -2.28
C ILE A 14 0.79 -9.18 -2.22
N HIS A 15 1.53 -8.45 -1.40
CA HIS A 15 1.47 -7.00 -1.29
C HIS A 15 2.78 -6.38 -1.83
N ARG A 16 2.69 -5.16 -2.36
CA ARG A 16 3.85 -4.33 -2.70
C ARG A 16 4.25 -3.51 -1.48
N VAL A 17 5.54 -3.24 -1.32
CA VAL A 17 6.07 -2.35 -0.29
C VAL A 17 6.96 -1.29 -0.93
N PHE A 18 6.67 -0.03 -0.60
CA PHE A 18 7.57 1.09 -0.81
C PHE A 18 8.28 1.40 0.50
N LEU A 19 9.59 1.66 0.44
CA LEU A 19 10.38 2.09 1.59
C LEU A 19 11.13 3.37 1.25
N GLU A 20 11.27 4.23 2.25
CA GLU A 20 12.15 5.39 2.25
C GLU A 20 12.89 5.48 3.58
N LYS A 21 13.91 6.34 3.62
CA LYS A 21 14.72 6.58 4.81
C LYS A 21 14.56 8.04 5.23
N VAL A 22 13.98 8.27 6.40
CA VAL A 22 13.74 9.60 6.98
C VAL A 22 14.49 9.69 8.30
N ASN A 23 15.34 10.73 8.44
CA ASN A 23 16.17 10.93 9.64
C ASN A 23 17.00 9.70 10.06
N GLY A 24 17.41 8.86 9.10
CA GLY A 24 18.20 7.66 9.38
C GLY A 24 17.37 6.38 9.59
N GLU A 25 16.06 6.47 9.71
CA GLU A 25 15.16 5.33 9.96
C GLU A 25 14.35 4.95 8.71
N TYR A 26 14.13 3.64 8.53
CA TYR A 26 13.27 3.15 7.46
C TYR A 26 11.81 3.27 7.83
N GLN A 27 11.01 3.73 6.88
CA GLN A 27 9.56 3.80 6.95
C GLN A 27 8.97 3.68 5.54
N GLY A 28 7.65 3.58 5.41
CA GLY A 28 7.04 3.42 4.09
C GLY A 28 5.67 2.79 4.09
N ALA A 29 5.19 2.45 2.91
CA ALA A 29 3.82 1.99 2.67
C ALA A 29 3.72 0.58 2.09
N CYS A 30 2.72 -0.16 2.56
CA CYS A 30 2.26 -1.40 1.94
C CYS A 30 1.01 -1.15 1.08
N PHE A 31 0.94 -1.83 -0.06
CA PHE A 31 -0.19 -1.77 -1.01
C PHE A 31 -0.64 -3.18 -1.36
N PRO A 32 -1.95 -3.44 -1.52
CA PRO A 32 -2.41 -4.66 -2.15
C PRO A 32 -1.82 -4.80 -3.56
N PHE A 33 -1.62 -6.03 -4.04
CA PHE A 33 -1.07 -6.26 -5.37
C PHE A 33 -1.72 -7.44 -6.09
N ARG A 34 -1.59 -8.65 -5.56
CA ARG A 34 -2.23 -9.83 -6.15
C ARG A 34 -2.82 -10.73 -5.09
N SER A 35 -4.08 -11.11 -5.26
CA SER A 35 -4.79 -12.01 -4.37
C SER A 35 -5.26 -13.26 -5.10
N ARG A 36 -5.96 -14.15 -4.36
CA ARG A 36 -6.55 -15.39 -4.86
C ARG A 36 -5.50 -16.41 -5.29
N PHE A 37 -4.40 -16.50 -4.54
CA PHE A 37 -3.53 -17.66 -4.61
C PHE A 37 -4.26 -18.89 -4.05
N ALA A 38 -3.93 -20.07 -4.54
CA ALA A 38 -4.63 -21.30 -4.19
C ALA A 38 -4.50 -21.67 -2.71
N SER A 39 -3.48 -21.17 -2.02
CA SER A 39 -3.16 -21.44 -0.62
C SER A 39 -2.35 -20.25 -0.06
N ALA A 40 -2.02 -20.25 1.24
CA ALA A 40 -1.26 -19.18 1.87
C ALA A 40 0.11 -18.97 1.23
N VAL A 41 0.49 -17.71 0.96
CA VAL A 41 1.79 -17.37 0.37
C VAL A 41 2.88 -17.49 1.43
N LEU A 42 3.85 -18.37 1.19
CA LEU A 42 4.96 -18.65 2.10
C LEU A 42 6.31 -18.19 1.55
N ARG A 43 6.60 -18.46 0.27
CA ARG A 43 7.91 -18.16 -0.34
C ARG A 43 7.73 -17.52 -1.71
N LEU A 44 8.51 -16.49 -1.97
CA LEU A 44 8.59 -15.82 -3.26
C LEU A 44 9.99 -15.99 -3.86
N ALA A 45 10.05 -16.29 -5.15
CA ALA A 45 11.29 -16.34 -5.91
C ALA A 45 11.10 -15.68 -7.28
N GLN A 46 11.96 -14.73 -7.62
CA GLN A 46 11.95 -14.08 -8.93
C GLN A 46 12.48 -15.07 -9.98
N GLY A 47 11.72 -15.28 -11.05
CA GLY A 47 12.16 -16.02 -12.23
C GLY A 47 13.08 -15.18 -13.12
N THR A 48 13.86 -15.83 -13.96
CA THR A 48 14.80 -15.19 -14.90
C THR A 48 14.11 -14.46 -16.06
N ASP A 49 12.82 -14.71 -16.25
CA ASP A 49 11.98 -14.12 -17.31
C ASP A 49 11.08 -12.98 -16.80
N GLY A 50 11.34 -12.47 -15.58
CA GLY A 50 10.55 -11.41 -14.96
C GLY A 50 9.25 -11.88 -14.29
N SER A 51 8.90 -13.17 -14.39
CA SER A 51 7.81 -13.75 -13.60
C SER A 51 8.22 -14.04 -12.15
N MET A 52 7.26 -14.38 -11.30
CA MET A 52 7.50 -14.74 -9.90
C MET A 52 6.93 -16.11 -9.59
N PHE A 53 7.73 -16.98 -8.99
CA PHE A 53 7.30 -18.25 -8.41
C PHE A 53 6.84 -18.03 -6.97
N VAL A 54 5.69 -18.60 -6.64
CA VAL A 54 4.98 -18.39 -5.38
C VAL A 54 4.74 -19.76 -4.77
N GLY A 55 5.52 -20.09 -3.74
CA GLY A 55 5.36 -21.30 -2.95
C GLY A 55 4.29 -21.09 -1.88
N LEU A 56 3.37 -22.06 -1.77
CA LEU A 56 2.15 -21.93 -0.98
C LEU A 56 1.97 -23.08 0.00
N THR A 57 1.46 -22.79 1.20
CA THR A 57 1.03 -23.82 2.15
C THR A 57 0.08 -23.28 3.23
N ASN A 58 -0.95 -24.05 3.57
CA ASN A 58 -1.83 -23.82 4.71
C ASN A 58 -1.42 -24.62 5.96
N ARG A 59 -0.20 -25.16 6.01
CA ARG A 59 0.29 -25.80 7.24
C ARG A 59 0.59 -24.72 8.28
N GLY A 60 -0.05 -24.82 9.44
CA GLY A 60 0.20 -23.95 10.60
C GLY A 60 -0.93 -22.95 10.89
N TRP A 61 -1.41 -22.22 9.89
CA TRP A 61 -2.51 -21.26 10.02
C TRP A 61 -3.54 -21.42 8.90
N SER A 62 -4.77 -20.99 9.16
CA SER A 62 -5.81 -20.87 8.13
C SER A 62 -5.52 -19.69 7.19
N SER A 63 -5.88 -19.84 5.91
CA SER A 63 -5.85 -18.77 4.92
C SER A 63 -7.09 -18.78 4.05
N LEU A 64 -7.29 -17.71 3.26
CA LEU A 64 -8.36 -17.62 2.26
C LEU A 64 -8.17 -18.55 1.04
N GLY A 65 -6.98 -19.14 0.85
CA GLY A 65 -6.76 -20.13 -0.20
C GLY A 65 -7.15 -21.52 0.32
N GLU A 66 -7.89 -22.30 -0.46
CA GLU A 66 -8.48 -23.58 0.01
C GLU A 66 -7.54 -24.79 -0.19
N ALA A 67 -6.55 -24.70 -1.08
CA ALA A 67 -5.61 -25.79 -1.31
C ALA A 67 -4.66 -25.98 -0.11
N ALA A 68 -4.26 -27.22 0.15
CA ALA A 68 -3.34 -27.51 1.26
C ALA A 68 -1.93 -26.93 1.04
N TYR A 69 -1.47 -26.92 -0.22
CA TYR A 69 -0.18 -26.40 -0.65
C TYR A 69 -0.16 -26.22 -2.16
N GLY A 70 0.88 -25.58 -2.70
CA GLY A 70 1.05 -25.46 -4.14
C GLY A 70 2.29 -24.65 -4.54
N LEU A 71 2.52 -24.63 -5.85
CA LEU A 71 3.49 -23.74 -6.49
C LEU A 71 2.76 -23.05 -7.65
N GLN A 72 2.66 -21.73 -7.60
CA GLN A 72 2.05 -20.94 -8.67
C GLN A 72 3.08 -20.00 -9.29
N ARG A 73 2.94 -19.74 -10.59
CA ARG A 73 3.76 -18.77 -11.32
C ARG A 73 2.89 -17.55 -11.64
N LEU A 74 3.32 -16.39 -11.15
CA LEU A 74 2.73 -15.09 -11.48
C LEU A 74 3.51 -14.48 -12.64
N ALA A 75 2.88 -14.43 -13.82
CA ALA A 75 3.45 -13.80 -15.00
C ALA A 75 2.81 -12.42 -15.24
N TRP A 76 3.63 -11.44 -15.61
CA TRP A 76 3.15 -10.11 -15.96
C TRP A 76 2.42 -10.13 -17.29
N THR A 77 1.28 -9.43 -17.37
CA THR A 77 0.44 -9.38 -18.59
C THR A 77 0.93 -8.36 -19.61
N GLY A 78 1.92 -7.53 -19.28
CA GLY A 78 2.36 -6.40 -20.11
C GLY A 78 1.54 -5.12 -19.92
N LYS A 79 0.41 -5.17 -19.21
CA LYS A 79 -0.51 -4.03 -19.05
C LYS A 79 -0.38 -3.41 -17.67
N MET A 80 0.15 -2.19 -17.59
CA MET A 80 0.22 -1.43 -16.34
C MET A 80 -1.20 -1.06 -15.86
N PRO A 81 -1.61 -1.35 -14.62
CA PRO A 81 -2.85 -0.83 -14.05
C PRO A 81 -2.64 0.58 -13.50
N PHE A 82 -3.74 1.31 -13.32
CA PHE A 82 -3.72 2.57 -12.57
C PHE A 82 -3.69 2.28 -11.06
N GLU A 83 -2.59 2.62 -10.40
CA GLU A 83 -2.34 2.36 -8.98
C GLU A 83 -1.52 3.47 -8.31
N ILE A 84 -1.54 3.49 -6.97
CA ILE A 84 -0.55 4.21 -6.17
C ILE A 84 0.76 3.42 -6.21
N LYS A 85 1.80 4.06 -6.75
CA LYS A 85 3.14 3.53 -6.86
C LYS A 85 3.92 3.75 -5.58
N GLU A 86 3.96 4.98 -5.05
CA GLU A 86 4.75 5.36 -3.87
C GLU A 86 3.93 6.28 -2.97
N VAL A 87 4.20 6.22 -1.67
CA VAL A 87 3.71 7.20 -0.68
C VAL A 87 4.94 7.68 0.06
N ARG A 88 5.25 8.96 -0.03
CA ARG A 88 6.37 9.60 0.68
C ARG A 88 5.84 10.47 1.80
N ALA A 89 6.41 10.37 2.98
CA ALA A 89 6.13 11.31 4.05
C ALA A 89 6.62 12.71 3.66
N GLN A 90 5.89 13.72 4.14
CA GLN A 90 6.22 15.13 4.03
C GLN A 90 6.02 15.75 5.43
N PRO A 91 6.64 16.90 5.75
CA PRO A 91 6.55 17.50 7.09
C PRO A 91 5.12 17.69 7.60
N ASP A 92 4.17 17.89 6.69
CA ASP A 92 2.76 18.21 6.91
C ASP A 92 1.80 17.29 6.13
N GLY A 93 2.25 16.09 5.73
CA GLY A 93 1.38 15.18 4.99
C GLY A 93 2.10 14.09 4.22
N PHE A 94 1.59 13.80 3.02
CA PHE A 94 2.13 12.78 2.13
C PHE A 94 2.20 13.26 0.69
N GLU A 95 3.16 12.74 -0.07
CA GLU A 95 3.16 12.79 -1.53
C GLU A 95 2.87 11.39 -2.09
N LEU A 96 1.78 11.27 -2.85
CA LEU A 96 1.39 10.04 -3.52
C LEU A 96 1.90 10.11 -4.96
N THR A 97 2.64 9.09 -5.40
CA THR A 97 3.04 8.92 -6.80
C THR A 97 2.19 7.82 -7.43
N PHE A 98 1.71 8.04 -8.66
CA PHE A 98 0.84 7.11 -9.38
C PHE A 98 1.58 6.41 -10.52
N THR A 99 1.01 5.32 -11.04
CA THR A 99 1.53 4.60 -12.21
C THR A 99 1.11 5.24 -13.55
N MET A 100 0.11 6.11 -13.54
CA MET A 100 -0.42 6.84 -14.69
C MET A 100 -0.83 8.26 -14.28
N PRO A 101 -0.95 9.20 -15.24
CA PRO A 101 -1.47 10.53 -14.96
C PRO A 101 -2.88 10.49 -14.37
N VAL A 102 -3.09 11.25 -13.30
CA VAL A 102 -4.38 11.39 -12.64
C VAL A 102 -5.24 12.44 -13.33
N ASP A 103 -6.57 12.28 -13.26
CA ASP A 103 -7.49 13.37 -13.57
C ASP A 103 -7.38 14.44 -12.48
N ARG A 104 -7.08 15.68 -12.89
CA ARG A 104 -6.79 16.77 -11.96
C ARG A 104 -7.96 17.14 -11.07
N LYS A 105 -9.19 17.00 -11.57
CA LYS A 105 -10.40 17.36 -10.84
C LYS A 105 -10.65 16.38 -9.70
N THR A 106 -10.65 15.07 -10.00
CA THR A 106 -10.87 14.03 -8.99
C THR A 106 -9.71 13.93 -8.02
N ALA A 107 -8.46 14.00 -8.49
CA ALA A 107 -7.29 13.86 -7.64
C ALA A 107 -6.98 15.12 -6.80
N GLY A 108 -7.48 16.29 -7.21
CA GLY A 108 -7.40 17.54 -6.45
C GLY A 108 -8.54 17.74 -5.44
N ASP A 109 -9.57 16.89 -5.45
CA ASP A 109 -10.66 16.93 -4.48
C ASP A 109 -10.23 16.25 -3.17
N ILE A 110 -10.26 17.00 -2.07
CA ILE A 110 -9.92 16.46 -0.73
C ILE A 110 -10.86 15.32 -0.32
N ASN A 111 -12.10 15.30 -0.83
CA ASN A 111 -13.08 14.27 -0.54
C ASN A 111 -12.82 12.95 -1.29
N ALA A 112 -11.87 12.94 -2.24
CA ALA A 112 -11.41 11.72 -2.89
C ALA A 112 -10.57 10.84 -1.95
N TYR A 113 -10.18 11.38 -0.79
CA TYR A 113 -9.27 10.77 0.16
C TYR A 113 -9.92 10.63 1.54
N GLN A 114 -9.69 9.49 2.19
CA GLN A 114 -9.99 9.27 3.60
C GLN A 114 -8.73 8.77 4.28
N LEU A 115 -8.39 9.37 5.42
CA LEU A 115 -7.22 8.97 6.19
C LEU A 115 -7.61 8.61 7.61
N ASN A 116 -7.02 7.53 8.10
CA ASN A 116 -7.08 7.14 9.50
C ASN A 116 -5.66 6.87 9.99
N SER A 117 -5.45 6.93 11.29
CA SER A 117 -4.25 6.38 11.89
C SER A 117 -4.58 5.51 13.08
N HIS A 118 -3.73 4.54 13.35
CA HIS A 118 -3.85 3.60 14.46
C HIS A 118 -2.48 3.04 14.82
N THR A 119 -2.40 2.37 15.96
CA THR A 119 -1.23 1.59 16.35
C THR A 119 -1.69 0.26 16.94
N TYR A 120 -0.75 -0.59 17.36
CA TYR A 120 -1.02 -1.89 17.96
C TYR A 120 -0.38 -1.95 19.35
N LEU A 121 -0.94 -2.75 20.24
CA LEU A 121 -0.28 -3.05 21.52
C LEU A 121 0.92 -3.95 21.25
N TYR A 122 2.10 -3.51 21.71
CA TYR A 122 3.30 -4.33 21.63
C TYR A 122 3.38 -5.23 22.86
N HIS A 123 2.97 -6.50 22.71
CA HIS A 123 3.03 -7.51 23.76
C HIS A 123 3.35 -8.90 23.20
N ALA A 124 3.75 -9.83 24.07
CA ALA A 124 4.15 -11.19 23.68
C ALA A 124 3.00 -12.06 23.14
N THR A 125 1.75 -11.80 23.56
CA THR A 125 0.59 -12.55 23.09
C THR A 125 0.38 -12.35 21.59
N TYR A 126 0.01 -13.42 20.88
CA TYR A 126 -0.20 -13.38 19.44
C TYR A 126 -1.42 -12.52 19.06
N GLY A 127 -1.20 -11.60 18.11
CA GLY A 127 -2.23 -10.70 17.58
C GLY A 127 -2.41 -9.46 18.45
N SER A 128 -2.97 -8.41 17.86
CA SER A 128 -3.38 -7.19 18.56
C SER A 128 -4.44 -6.49 17.72
N ASP A 129 -5.48 -5.99 18.37
CA ASP A 129 -6.45 -5.13 17.71
C ASP A 129 -5.80 -3.79 17.34
N GLU A 130 -6.38 -3.11 16.35
CA GLU A 130 -6.04 -1.71 16.11
C GLU A 130 -6.51 -0.87 17.29
N ILE A 131 -5.58 -0.16 17.93
CA ILE A 131 -5.86 0.72 19.05
C ILE A 131 -5.62 2.18 18.67
N GLN A 132 -6.24 3.08 19.44
CA GLN A 132 -6.11 4.54 19.27
C GLN A 132 -6.41 5.00 17.84
N ARG A 133 -7.37 4.35 17.19
CA ARG A 133 -7.80 4.70 15.84
C ARG A 133 -8.37 6.13 15.84
N LYS A 134 -7.86 6.98 14.95
CA LYS A 134 -8.27 8.39 14.81
C LYS A 134 -8.40 8.75 13.33
N PRO A 135 -9.53 9.33 12.88
CA PRO A 135 -9.64 9.89 11.55
C PRO A 135 -8.75 11.14 11.43
N LEU A 136 -8.14 11.34 10.26
CA LEU A 136 -7.28 12.47 9.95
C LEU A 136 -7.90 13.34 8.86
N THR A 137 -7.73 14.65 8.97
CA THR A 137 -8.31 15.60 8.02
C THR A 137 -7.32 15.96 6.92
N VAL A 138 -7.70 15.71 5.66
CA VAL A 138 -7.00 16.23 4.48
C VAL A 138 -7.40 17.69 4.29
N ARG A 139 -6.41 18.59 4.32
CA ARG A 139 -6.60 20.04 4.20
C ARG A 139 -6.48 20.52 2.75
N SER A 140 -5.65 19.87 1.96
CA SER A 140 -5.52 20.15 0.53
C SER A 140 -4.97 18.95 -0.22
N ALA A 141 -5.36 18.81 -1.48
CA ALA A 141 -4.77 17.89 -2.43
C ALA A 141 -4.31 18.68 -3.67
N LYS A 142 -3.01 18.68 -3.95
CA LYS A 142 -2.44 19.39 -5.11
C LYS A 142 -1.79 18.41 -6.06
N VAL A 143 -2.31 18.38 -7.29
CA VAL A 143 -1.77 17.55 -8.37
C VAL A 143 -0.53 18.24 -8.97
N SER A 144 0.53 17.47 -9.22
CA SER A 144 1.75 17.95 -9.88
C SER A 144 1.50 18.33 -11.34
N ASP A 145 2.45 19.06 -11.94
CA ASP A 145 2.33 19.53 -13.33
C ASP A 145 2.28 18.38 -14.35
N ASP A 146 3.01 17.31 -14.09
CA ASP A 146 3.01 16.07 -14.88
C ASP A 146 1.79 15.16 -14.62
N GLY A 147 0.94 15.49 -13.64
CA GLY A 147 -0.20 14.66 -13.24
C GLY A 147 0.18 13.33 -12.58
N MET A 148 1.46 13.07 -12.32
CA MET A 148 1.94 11.79 -11.79
C MET A 148 1.96 11.75 -10.26
N ARG A 149 1.77 12.89 -9.59
CA ARG A 149 1.83 13.01 -8.13
C ARG A 149 0.69 13.84 -7.58
N VAL A 150 0.29 13.52 -6.36
CA VAL A 150 -0.60 14.34 -5.54
C VAL A 150 0.07 14.62 -4.20
N ARG A 151 0.19 15.90 -3.87
CA ARG A 151 0.60 16.36 -2.55
C ARG A 151 -0.62 16.53 -1.66
N LEU A 152 -0.73 15.69 -0.63
CA LEU A 152 -1.75 15.78 0.40
C LEU A 152 -1.18 16.50 1.61
N VAL A 153 -1.85 17.56 2.06
CA VAL A 153 -1.60 18.19 3.37
C VAL A 153 -2.60 17.59 4.35
N VAL A 154 -2.09 17.04 5.46
CA VAL A 154 -2.87 16.26 6.42
C VAL A 154 -2.58 16.79 7.83
N SER A 155 -3.63 17.14 8.56
CA SER A 155 -3.49 17.56 9.96
C SER A 155 -3.27 16.36 10.89
N ASP A 156 -2.54 16.59 11.97
CA ASP A 156 -2.35 15.63 13.08
C ASP A 156 -1.72 14.29 12.66
N LEU A 157 -0.69 14.33 11.79
CA LEU A 157 0.16 13.16 11.61
C LEU A 157 0.77 12.75 12.97
N ARG A 158 0.96 11.44 13.16
CA ARG A 158 1.38 10.84 14.43
C ARG A 158 2.58 9.94 14.18
N GLU A 159 3.76 10.34 14.61
CA GLU A 159 4.92 9.44 14.58
C GLU A 159 4.64 8.17 15.41
N LEU A 160 5.22 7.05 15.00
CA LEU A 160 5.05 5.70 15.53
C LEU A 160 3.64 5.09 15.33
N PHE A 161 2.87 5.63 14.38
CA PHE A 161 1.56 5.11 13.98
C PHE A 161 1.57 4.61 12.54
N VAL A 162 0.62 3.73 12.24
CA VAL A 162 0.21 3.42 10.87
C VAL A 162 -0.81 4.47 10.42
N HIS A 163 -0.66 4.95 9.20
CA HIS A 163 -1.58 5.83 8.48
C HIS A 163 -2.19 5.05 7.33
N GLU A 164 -3.47 4.77 7.45
CA GLU A 164 -4.28 4.23 6.37
C GLU A 164 -4.71 5.38 5.47
N ILE A 165 -4.41 5.26 4.17
CA ILE A 165 -4.80 6.20 3.12
C ILE A 165 -5.71 5.45 2.15
N ILE A 166 -6.93 5.95 2.00
CA ILE A 166 -7.95 5.42 1.09
C ILE A 166 -8.23 6.48 0.02
N ALA A 167 -7.84 6.23 -1.23
CA ALA A 167 -7.94 7.17 -2.36
C ALA A 167 -9.03 6.78 -3.36
N SER A 168 -10.17 6.25 -2.89
CA SER A 168 -11.23 5.67 -3.73
C SER A 168 -11.89 6.65 -4.72
N GLY A 169 -11.79 7.96 -4.47
CA GLY A 169 -12.33 8.99 -5.37
C GLY A 169 -11.42 9.32 -6.55
N VAL A 170 -10.14 8.92 -6.52
CA VAL A 170 -9.15 9.27 -7.54
C VAL A 170 -9.42 8.51 -8.85
N ARG A 171 -9.29 9.20 -9.98
CA ARG A 171 -9.36 8.64 -11.33
C ARG A 171 -8.11 8.98 -12.14
N ASN A 172 -7.80 8.18 -13.16
CA ASN A 172 -6.81 8.56 -14.18
C ASN A 172 -7.46 9.48 -15.23
N THR A 173 -6.66 9.98 -16.17
CA THR A 173 -7.15 10.83 -17.29
C THR A 173 -8.14 10.12 -18.23
N SER A 174 -8.22 8.79 -18.18
CA SER A 174 -9.18 7.97 -18.94
C SER A 174 -10.47 7.70 -18.16
N GLY A 175 -10.57 8.15 -16.90
CA GLY A 175 -11.72 7.93 -16.02
C GLY A 175 -11.69 6.61 -15.25
N ASP A 176 -10.61 5.82 -15.33
CA ASP A 176 -10.49 4.56 -14.60
C ASP A 176 -10.22 4.80 -13.10
N PRO A 177 -10.81 3.98 -12.21
CA PRO A 177 -10.48 4.00 -10.79
C PRO A 177 -9.13 3.35 -10.50
N LEU A 178 -8.56 3.64 -9.34
CA LEU A 178 -7.44 2.87 -8.81
C LEU A 178 -7.83 1.39 -8.69
N LEU A 179 -6.98 0.49 -9.19
CA LEU A 179 -7.19 -0.95 -9.03
C LEU A 179 -7.18 -1.34 -7.54
N HIS A 180 -6.28 -0.71 -6.78
CA HIS A 180 -6.19 -0.83 -5.34
C HIS A 180 -6.12 0.57 -4.71
N PRO A 181 -7.20 1.06 -4.07
CA PRO A 181 -7.25 2.43 -3.54
C PRO A 181 -6.63 2.58 -2.14
N TYR A 182 -6.00 1.53 -1.60
CA TYR A 182 -5.49 1.49 -0.23
C TYR A 182 -3.97 1.56 -0.17
N ALA A 183 -3.46 2.32 0.79
CA ALA A 183 -2.06 2.31 1.22
C ALA A 183 -2.00 2.38 2.74
N TRP A 184 -1.14 1.59 3.37
CA TRP A 184 -0.87 1.66 4.80
C TRP A 184 0.58 2.07 5.03
N TYR A 185 0.79 3.29 5.51
CA TYR A 185 2.11 3.87 5.73
C TYR A 185 2.47 3.80 7.22
N THR A 186 3.61 3.21 7.59
CA THR A 186 4.13 3.33 8.96
C THR A 186 5.00 4.57 9.04
N LEU A 187 4.65 5.55 9.86
CA LEU A 187 5.39 6.81 10.02
C LEU A 187 6.24 6.76 11.28
N ASN A 188 7.55 6.53 11.16
CA ASN A 188 8.45 6.53 12.32
C ASN A 188 8.90 7.95 12.68
N HIS A 189 9.26 8.73 11.67
CA HIS A 189 9.65 10.13 11.80
C HIS A 189 9.00 11.01 10.74
N LEU A 190 8.63 12.22 11.14
CA LEU A 190 8.30 13.30 10.22
C LEU A 190 9.60 13.83 9.57
N PRO A 191 9.60 13.99 8.24
CA PRO A 191 10.67 14.72 7.56
C PRO A 191 10.76 16.16 8.11
N LYS A 192 11.99 16.68 8.20
CA LYS A 192 12.27 18.06 8.59
C LYS A 192 12.25 18.99 7.39
#